data_AF-V8NF62-F1
#
_entry.id   AF-V8NF62-F1
#
_cell.length_a   1.000
_cell.length_b   1.000
_cell.length_c   1.000
_cell.angle_alpha   90.00
_cell.angle_beta   90.00
_cell.angle_gamma   90.00
#
_symmetry.space_group_name_H-M   'P 1'
#
loop_
_entity.id
_entity.type
_entity.pdbx_description
1 polymer ?
#
loop_
_entity_poly.entity_id
_entity_poly.type
_entity_poly.pdbx_seq_one_letter_code
_entity_poly.pdbx_strand_id
1 'polypeptide(L)' 'MPFITYLSGLLTAQMLSDDQMVSGVEIHCEEKGRCPSTCHLCRQAGKEQLSPTPVLLEISHIVPLYMLIQDNETREVRRE' A
#
# COMPACT_ATOMS: atom_id res chain seq x y z
N MET A 1 -5.34 11.03 -17.03
CA MET A 1 -5.98 9.77 -16.62
C MET A 1 -4.91 8.71 -16.41
N PRO A 2 -4.76 8.17 -15.20
CA PRO A 2 -3.88 7.04 -14.91
C PRO A 2 -4.24 5.77 -15.71
N PHE A 3 -3.24 4.96 -16.05
CA PHE A 3 -3.43 3.71 -16.81
C PHE A 3 -4.41 2.74 -16.14
N ILE A 4 -4.26 2.52 -14.83
CA ILE A 4 -5.15 1.62 -14.06
C ILE A 4 -6.60 2.09 -14.07
N THR A 5 -6.84 3.41 -13.99
CA THR A 5 -8.20 3.97 -14.04
C THR A 5 -8.82 3.88 -15.43
N TYR A 6 -8.01 3.95 -16.49
CA TYR A 6 -8.48 3.73 -17.85
C TYR A 6 -8.93 2.28 -18.06
N LEU A 7 -8.11 1.31 -17.66
CA LEU A 7 -8.48 -0.11 -17.72
C LEU A 7 -9.71 -0.40 -16.86
N SER A 8 -9.74 0.04 -15.60
CA SER A 8 -10.90 -0.14 -14.73
C SER A 8 -12.19 0.45 -15.33
N GLY A 9 -12.10 1.60 -16.01
CA GLY A 9 -13.22 2.18 -16.76
C GLY A 9 -13.69 1.29 -17.92
N LEU A 10 -12.77 0.72 -18.69
CA LEU A 10 -13.11 -0.24 -19.75
C LEU A 10 -13.73 -1.52 -19.18
N LEU A 11 -13.15 -2.10 -18.11
CA LEU A 11 -13.70 -3.31 -17.47
C LEU A 11 -15.11 -3.07 -16.92
N THR A 12 -15.36 -1.92 -16.29
CA THR A 12 -16.69 -1.57 -15.79
C THR A 12 -17.70 -1.33 -16.91
N ALA A 13 -17.26 -0.74 -18.04
CA ALA A 13 -18.08 -0.57 -19.23
C ALA A 13 -18.31 -1.89 -20.01
N GLN A 14 -17.37 -2.85 -19.95
CA GLN A 14 -17.46 -4.15 -20.63
C GLN A 14 -18.66 -4.98 -20.18
N MET A 15 -19.15 -4.77 -18.95
CA MET A 15 -20.42 -5.38 -18.49
C MET A 15 -21.64 -5.00 -19.36
N LEU A 16 -21.48 -4.05 -20.28
CA LEU A 16 -22.50 -3.56 -21.21
C LEU A 16 -22.24 -3.97 -22.68
N SER A 17 -21.12 -4.62 -23.00
CA SER A 17 -20.73 -4.99 -24.38
C SER A 17 -19.87 -6.25 -24.45
N ASP A 18 -20.26 -7.23 -25.27
CA ASP A 18 -19.68 -8.59 -25.30
C ASP A 18 -18.32 -8.70 -26.03
N ASP A 19 -17.93 -7.72 -26.84
CA ASP A 19 -16.69 -7.76 -27.63
C ASP A 19 -15.74 -6.59 -27.28
N GLN A 20 -14.80 -6.82 -26.36
CA GLN A 20 -13.71 -5.86 -26.15
C GLN A 20 -12.39 -6.51 -25.68
N MET A 21 -11.28 -5.93 -26.17
CA MET A 21 -9.87 -6.35 -26.03
C MET A 21 -9.32 -6.53 -24.60
N VAL A 22 -10.14 -6.34 -23.57
CA VAL A 22 -9.78 -6.40 -22.14
C VAL A 22 -10.31 -7.66 -21.44
N SER A 23 -10.86 -8.61 -22.20
CA SER A 23 -11.26 -9.93 -21.69
C SER A 23 -10.08 -10.67 -21.03
N GLY A 24 -10.29 -11.15 -19.80
CA GLY A 24 -9.28 -11.85 -19.00
C GLY A 24 -8.36 -10.96 -18.18
N VAL A 25 -8.53 -9.63 -18.22
CA VAL A 25 -7.81 -8.72 -17.32
C VAL A 25 -8.53 -8.68 -15.97
N GLU A 26 -7.79 -8.90 -14.88
CA GLU A 26 -8.28 -8.76 -13.51
C GLU A 26 -7.43 -7.73 -12.75
N ILE A 27 -8.07 -6.93 -11.90
CA ILE A 27 -7.40 -5.88 -11.11
C ILE A 27 -7.63 -6.17 -9.62
N HIS A 28 -6.53 -6.39 -8.88
CA HIS A 28 -6.53 -6.57 -7.44
C HIS A 28 -5.79 -5.43 -6.75
N CYS A 29 -6.39 -4.88 -5.70
CA CYS A 29 -5.84 -3.77 -4.94
C CYS A 29 -5.64 -4.16 -3.47
N GLU A 30 -4.46 -3.87 -2.94
CA GLU A 30 -4.15 -3.95 -1.51
C GLU A 30 -3.77 -2.55 -1.00
N GLU A 31 -4.28 -2.17 0.17
CA GLU A 31 -4.10 -0.83 0.72
C GLU A 31 -3.48 -0.92 2.11
N LYS A 32 -2.33 -0.27 2.30
CA LYS A 32 -1.69 -0.08 3.60
C LYS A 32 -1.90 1.37 4.06
N GLY A 33 -2.92 1.56 4.90
CA GLY A 33 -3.36 2.88 5.34
C GLY A 33 -4.33 3.50 4.33
N ARG A 34 -5.37 4.19 4.83
CA ARG A 34 -6.45 4.68 3.97
C ARG A 34 -6.02 5.86 3.08
N CYS A 35 -6.56 5.92 1.87
CA CYS A 35 -6.39 7.02 0.96
C CYS A 35 -6.95 8.35 1.53
N PRO A 36 -6.13 9.42 1.65
CA PRO A 36 -6.61 10.71 2.09
C PRO A 36 -7.45 11.38 0.99
N SER A 37 -8.48 12.12 1.38
CA SER A 37 -9.38 12.85 0.46
C SER A 37 -8.67 13.88 -0.43
N THR A 38 -7.46 14.30 -0.05
CA THR A 38 -6.61 15.21 -0.81
C THR A 38 -5.87 14.53 -1.97
N CYS A 39 -5.80 13.19 -2.01
CA CYS A 39 -5.11 12.44 -3.05
C CYS A 39 -6.09 11.79 -4.01
N HIS A 40 -6.12 12.23 -5.27
CA HIS A 40 -7.04 11.70 -6.28
C HIS A 40 -6.55 10.43 -6.98
N LEU A 41 -5.30 10.02 -6.76
CA LEU A 41 -4.71 8.85 -7.43
C LEU A 41 -5.05 7.52 -6.75
N CYS A 42 -5.21 7.51 -5.43
CA CYS A 42 -5.59 6.32 -4.66
C CYS A 42 -7.09 6.22 -4.39
N ARG A 43 -7.88 7.19 -4.87
CA ARG A 43 -9.32 7.29 -4.60
C ARG A 43 -10.05 6.02 -5.01
N GLN A 44 -10.70 5.38 -4.05
CA GLN A 44 -11.68 4.32 -4.27
C GLN A 44 -13.04 4.80 -3.76
N ALA A 45 -14.11 4.55 -4.53
CA ALA A 45 -15.46 4.96 -4.16
C ALA A 45 -15.83 4.41 -2.77
N GLY A 46 -16.23 5.30 -1.85
CA GLY A 46 -16.62 4.94 -0.49
C GLY A 46 -15.49 4.64 0.50
N LYS A 47 -14.22 4.78 0.12
CA LYS A 47 -13.06 4.51 1.01
C LYS A 47 -12.22 5.73 1.37
N GLU A 48 -12.54 6.91 0.84
CA GLU A 48 -11.79 8.13 1.15
C GLU A 48 -12.04 8.63 2.59
N GLN A 49 -11.01 9.21 3.20
CA GLN A 49 -11.08 9.80 4.53
C GLN A 49 -10.43 11.19 4.56
N LEU A 50 -11.04 12.16 5.24
CA LEU A 50 -10.56 13.55 5.31
C LEU A 50 -9.13 13.66 5.89
N SER A 51 -8.78 12.78 6.83
CA SER A 51 -7.46 12.70 7.46
C SER A 51 -7.24 11.30 8.05
N PRO A 52 -6.76 10.34 7.26
CA PRO A 52 -6.51 8.99 7.75
C PRO A 52 -5.28 8.95 8.65
N THR A 53 -5.30 8.09 9.66
CA THR A 53 -4.13 7.84 10.52
C THR A 53 -3.02 7.16 9.70
N PRO A 54 -1.79 7.69 9.68
CA PRO A 54 -0.67 7.04 8.98
C PRO A 54 -0.38 5.66 9.56
N VAL A 55 0.02 4.72 8.69
CA VAL A 55 0.46 3.37 9.08
C VAL A 55 1.91 3.17 8.70
N LEU A 56 2.60 2.25 9.39
CA LEU A 56 3.97 1.89 9.05
C LEU A 56 3.99 1.20 7.68
N LEU A 57 4.70 1.79 6.73
CA LEU A 57 4.89 1.23 5.38
C LEU A 57 6.20 0.46 5.28
N GLU A 58 7.26 1.05 5.81
CA GLU A 58 8.62 0.53 5.70
C GLU A 58 9.42 0.86 6.96
N ILE A 59 10.32 -0.05 7.33
CA ILE A 59 11.33 0.17 8.36
C ILE A 59 12.63 0.49 7.64
N SER A 60 13.01 1.76 7.58
CA SER A 60 14.20 2.20 6.84
C SER A 60 15.52 1.89 7.57
N HIS A 61 15.49 1.88 8.90
CA HIS A 61 16.66 1.64 9.73
C HIS A 61 16.29 0.80 10.94
N ILE A 62 17.16 -0.17 11.26
CA ILE A 62 17.04 -1.03 12.44
C ILE A 62 18.36 -0.95 13.20
N VAL A 63 18.26 -0.82 14.50
CA VAL A 63 19.41 -0.88 15.42
C VAL A 63 19.24 -2.11 16.30
N PRO A 64 20.23 -3.02 16.35
CA PRO A 64 20.14 -4.17 17.25
C PRO A 64 20.03 -3.73 18.70
N LEU A 65 19.15 -4.39 19.47
CA LEU A 65 18.89 -4.01 20.86
C LEU A 65 20.12 -4.16 21.77
N TYR A 66 21.07 -5.04 21.42
CA TYR A 66 22.30 -5.18 22.19
C TYR A 66 23.15 -3.89 22.17
N MET A 67 22.94 -2.98 21.21
CA MET A 67 23.62 -1.68 21.19
C MET A 67 23.18 -0.76 22.35
N LEU A 68 22.05 -1.06 23.00
CA LEU A 68 21.57 -0.32 24.17
C LEU A 68 22.27 -0.77 25.48
N ILE A 69 23.06 -1.85 25.42
CA ILE A 69 23.75 -2.42 26.58
C ILE A 69 25.08 -1.70 26.77
N GLN A 70 25.25 -1.09 27.94
CA GLN A 70 26.48 -0.35 28.27
C GLN A 70 27.63 -1.28 28.71
N ASP A 71 27.30 -2.35 29.44
CA ASP A 71 28.25 -3.36 29.86
C ASP A 71 28.69 -4.23 28.68
N ASN A 72 29.99 -4.26 28.38
CA ASN A 72 30.52 -4.95 27.22
C ASN A 72 30.35 -6.48 27.32
N GLU A 73 30.57 -7.09 28.49
CA GLU A 73 30.47 -8.54 28.66
C GLU A 73 29.03 -9.02 28.41
N THR A 74 28.06 -8.36 29.04
CA THR A 74 26.63 -8.62 28.84
C THR A 74 26.19 -8.32 27.40
N ARG A 75 26.85 -7.36 26.74
CA ARG A 75 26.58 -7.03 25.34
C ARG A 75 27.04 -8.13 24.40
N GLU A 76 28.26 -8.62 24.55
CA GLU A 76 28.79 -9.68 23.69
C GLU A 76 28.02 -10.99 23.91
N VAL A 77 27.65 -11.34 25.15
CA VAL A 77 26.81 -12.52 25.44
C VAL A 77 25.42 -12.44 24.77
N ARG A 78 24.84 -11.25 24.61
CA ARG A 78 23.54 -11.05 23.93
C ARG A 78 23.66 -10.79 22.43
N ARG A 79 24.88 -10.63 21.93
CA ARG A 79 25.16 -10.48 20.50
C ARG A 79 25.30 -11.84 19.83
N GLU A 80 25.92 -12.81 20.52
CA GLU A 80 26.00 -14.21 20.11
C GLU A 80 24.62 -14.90 20.11
#